data_AF-D3IUH9-F1
#
_entry.id   AF-D3IUH9-F1
#
_cell.length_a   1.000
_cell.length_b   1.000
_cell.length_c   1.000
_cell.angle_alpha   90.00
_cell.angle_beta   90.00
_cell.angle_gamma   90.00
#
_symmetry.space_group_name_H-M   'P 1'
#
loop_
_entity.id
_entity.type
_entity.pdbx_description
1 polymer ?
#
loop_
_entity_poly.entity_id
_entity_poly.type
_entity_poly.pdbx_seq_one_letter_code
_entity_poly.pdbx_strand_id
1 'polypeptide(L)' 'MVTLGGVLLVLSSNWLSVYLAIELPTLSLFILAAQKRGSGHSAESGLKYFVLGALSSGLFLFG' A
#
# COMPACT_ATOMS: atom_id res chain seq x y z
N MET A 1 10.37 -4.95 -1.87
CA MET A 1 8.95 -5.34 -1.67
C MET A 1 8.04 -4.83 -2.76
N VAL A 2 8.15 -3.57 -3.21
CA VAL A 2 7.31 -3.03 -4.30
C VAL A 2 7.40 -3.84 -5.60
N THR A 3 8.62 -4.18 -6.03
CA THR A 3 8.85 -5.01 -7.22
C THR A 3 8.27 -6.42 -7.08
N LEU A 4 8.38 -7.02 -5.90
CA LEU A 4 7.81 -8.34 -5.60
C LEU A 4 6.27 -8.31 -5.65
N GLY A 5 5.65 -7.26 -5.10
CA GLY A 5 4.21 -7.03 -5.19
C GLY A 5 3.73 -6.91 -6.64
N GLY A 6 4.46 -6.18 -7.48
CA GLY A 6 4.16 -6.08 -8.91
C GLY A 6 4.23 -7.44 -9.64
N VAL A 7 5.23 -8.26 -9.33
CA VAL A 7 5.33 -9.63 -9.90
C VAL A 7 4.19 -10.51 -9.41
N LEU A 8 3.83 -10.46 -8.11
CA LEU A 8 2.69 -11.19 -7.55
C LEU A 8 1.37 -10.77 -8.20
N LEU A 9 1.23 -9.50 -8.59
CA LEU A 9 0.05 -8.99 -9.27
C LEU A 9 -0.09 -9.59 -10.67
N VAL A 10 1.01 -9.67 -11.43
CA VAL A 10 1.02 -10.31 -12.76
C VAL A 10 0.72 -11.81 -12.68
N LEU A 11 1.12 -12.48 -11.60
CA LEU A 11 0.91 -13.91 -11.38
C LEU A 11 -0.43 -14.25 -10.70
N SER A 12 -1.23 -13.24 -10.32
CA SER A 12 -2.43 -13.46 -9.53
C SER A 12 -3.55 -14.11 -10.35
N SER A 13 -4.09 -15.23 -9.85
CA SER A 13 -5.12 -16.03 -10.55
C SER A 13 -6.52 -15.89 -9.95
N ASN A 14 -6.64 -15.36 -8.73
CA ASN A 14 -7.90 -15.27 -7.97
C ASN A 14 -8.05 -13.85 -7.39
N TRP A 15 -9.28 -13.39 -7.19
CA TRP A 15 -9.58 -12.05 -6.63
C TRP A 15 -8.89 -11.76 -5.29
N LEU A 16 -8.81 -12.75 -4.40
CA LEU A 16 -8.07 -12.62 -3.13
C LEU A 16 -6.56 -12.43 -3.35
N SER A 17 -6.00 -13.11 -4.36
CA SER A 17 -4.59 -12.98 -4.73
C SER A 17 -4.29 -11.62 -5.35
N VAL A 18 -5.22 -11.06 -6.14
CA VAL A 18 -5.11 -9.71 -6.69
C VAL A 18 -5.09 -8.69 -5.56
N TYR A 19 -6.02 -8.80 -4.60
CA TYR A 19 -6.08 -7.93 -3.44
C TYR A 19 -4.78 -7.95 -2.62
N LEU A 20 -4.29 -9.15 -2.26
CA LEU A 20 -3.04 -9.31 -1.53
C LEU A 20 -1.84 -8.75 -2.30
N ALA A 21 -1.78 -8.97 -3.62
CA ALA A 21 -0.70 -8.47 -4.45
C ALA A 21 -0.67 -6.93 -4.52
N ILE A 22 -1.81 -6.26 -4.38
CA ILE A 22 -1.92 -4.79 -4.31
C ILE A 22 -1.58 -4.27 -2.90
N GLU A 23 -1.96 -4.98 -1.84
CA GLU A 23 -1.70 -4.55 -0.45
C GLU A 23 -0.21 -4.57 -0.07
N LEU A 24 0.53 -5.61 -0.47
CA LEU A 24 1.96 -5.75 -0.16
C LEU A 24 2.82 -4.52 -0.56
N PRO A 25 2.76 -4.02 -1.82
CA PRO A 25 3.53 -2.85 -2.24
C PRO A 25 3.02 -1.55 -1.58
N THR A 26 1.71 -1.47 -1.31
CA THR A 26 1.06 -0.30 -0.69
C THR A 26 1.56 -0.07 0.75
N LEU A 27 1.67 -1.12 1.55
CA LEU A 27 2.27 -1.05 2.90
C LEU A 27 3.73 -0.59 2.87
N SER A 28 4.51 -1.04 1.89
CA SER A 28 5.90 -0.62 1.73
C SER A 28 6.02 0.87 1.37
N LEU A 29 5.09 1.38 0.57
CA LEU A 29 5.02 2.79 0.20
C LEU A 29 4.66 3.69 1.39
N PHE A 30 3.81 3.24 2.31
CA PHE A 30 3.53 3.97 3.55
C PHE A 30 4.79 4.16 4.40
N ILE A 31 5.58 3.09 4.54
CA ILE A 31 6.83 3.12 5.30
C ILE A 31 7.85 4.05 4.63
N LEU A 32 7.95 4.00 3.30
CA LEU A 32 8.84 4.88 2.52
C LEU A 32 8.42 6.36 2.63
N ALA A 33 7.13 6.66 2.59
CA ALA A 33 6.60 8.02 2.73
C ALA A 33 6.86 8.61 4.13
N ALA A 34 6.87 7.76 5.17
CA ALA A 34 7.12 8.15 6.55
C ALA A 34 8.61 8.07 6.96
N GLN A 35 9.51 7.69 6.04
CA GLN A 35 10.90 7.32 6.39
C GLN A 35 11.75 8.52 6.86
N LYS A 36 11.38 9.76 6.52
CA LYS A 36 12.16 10.96 6.85
C LYS A 36 11.90 11.41 8.29
N ARG A 37 12.52 10.71 9.24
CA ARG A 37 12.37 10.85 10.71
C ARG A 37 12.79 12.20 11.36
N GLY A 38 13.02 13.25 10.58
CA GLY A 38 13.41 14.58 11.09
C GLY A 38 12.44 15.72 10.75
N SER A 39 11.45 15.48 9.88
CA SER A 39 10.47 16.50 9.50
C SER A 39 9.07 16.02 9.87
N GLY A 40 8.36 16.77 10.73
CA GLY A 40 6.95 16.47 11.06
C GLY A 40 6.05 16.32 9.83
N HIS A 41 6.38 17.03 8.74
CA HIS A 41 5.74 16.90 7.44
C HIS A 41 5.80 15.48 6.84
N SER A 42 6.88 14.73 7.01
CA SER A 42 6.98 13.36 6.48
C SER A 42 6.12 12.38 7.28
N ALA A 43 6.03 12.57 8.60
CA ALA A 43 5.11 11.80 9.43
C ALA A 43 3.64 12.11 9.08
N GLU A 44 3.32 13.38 8.86
CA GLU A 44 1.98 13.80 8.44
C GLU A 44 1.61 13.28 7.04
N SER A 45 2.54 13.36 6.08
CA SER A 45 2.35 12.81 4.73
C SER A 45 2.17 11.29 4.75
N GLY A 46 2.98 10.57 5.54
CA GLY A 46 2.85 9.13 5.73
C GLY A 46 1.49 8.75 6.33
N LEU A 47 1.01 9.49 7.33
CA LEU A 47 -0.31 9.27 7.93
C LEU A 47 -1.45 9.53 6.94
N LYS A 48 -1.39 10.61 6.16
CA LYS A 48 -2.40 10.91 5.11
C LYS A 48 -2.44 9.82 4.05
N TYR A 49 -1.28 9.34 3.61
CA TYR A 49 -1.18 8.25 2.63
C TYR A 49 -1.72 6.93 3.20
N PHE A 50 -1.42 6.63 4.46
CA PHE A 50 -1.95 5.46 5.15
C PHE A 50 -3.48 5.47 5.21
N VAL A 51 -4.09 6.58 5.63
CA VAL A 51 -5.55 6.70 5.75
C VAL A 51 -6.23 6.58 4.37
N LEU A 52 -5.70 7.25 3.35
CA LEU A 52 -6.23 7.16 1.99
C LEU A 52 -6.11 5.73 1.42
N GLY A 53 -4.97 5.08 1.63
CA GLY A 53 -4.77 3.72 1.14
C GLY A 53 -5.62 2.69 1.88
N ALA A 54 -5.80 2.82 3.20
CA ALA A 54 -6.69 1.95 3.98
C ALA A 54 -8.16 2.08 3.53
N LEU A 55 -8.61 3.31 3.23
CA LEU A 55 -9.95 3.54 2.69
C LEU A 55 -10.12 2.95 1.28
N SER A 56 -9.13 3.16 0.40
CA SER A 56 -9.14 2.57 -0.95
C SER A 56 -9.13 1.04 -0.92
N SER A 57 -8.40 0.45 0.03
CA SER A 57 -8.34 -0.99 0.26
C SER A 57 -9.70 -1.56 0.69
N GLY A 58 -10.35 -0.88 1.65
CA GLY A 58 -11.70 -1.24 2.09
C GLY A 58 -12.73 -1.16 0.97
N LEU A 59 -12.66 -0.14 0.11
CA LEU A 59 -13.51 -0.04 -1.08
C LEU A 59 -13.25 -1.16 -2.09
N PHE A 60 -11.99 -1.54 -2.32
CA PHE A 60 -11.63 -2.62 -3.24
C PHE A 60 -12.12 -3.99 -2.76
N LEU A 61 -12.15 -4.23 -1.44
CA LEU A 61 -12.73 -5.45 -0.86
C LEU A 61 -14.27 -5.49 -0.91
N PHE A 62 -14.93 -4.33 -0.89
CA PHE A 62 -16.39 -4.22 -0.92
C PHE A 62 -16.99 -4.16 -2.33
N GLY A 63 -16.15 -3.90 -3.34
CA GLY A 63 -16.55 -3.80 -4.76
C GLY A 63 -16.77 -5.11 -5.47
#